data_AF-A0A7X7XIP8-F1
#
_entry.id   AF-A0A7X7XIP8-F1
#
_cell.length_a   1.000
_cell.length_b   1.000
_cell.length_c   1.000
_cell.angle_alpha   90.00
_cell.angle_beta   90.00
_cell.angle_gamma   90.00
#
_symmetry.space_group_name_H-M   'P 1'
#
loop_
_entity.id
_entity.type
_entity.pdbx_description
1 polymer ?
#
loop_
_entity_poly.entity_id
_entity_poly.type
_entity_poly.pdbx_seq_one_letter_code
_entity_poly.pdbx_strand_id
1 'polypeptide(L)' 'MHSQHIHILWAENYFDIAQVKKVAERVGARPVIVALAPGSQPDMRTFFDMFDIWIRELKNAALENGSRHPASS' A
#
# COMPACT_ATOMS: atom_id res chain seq x y z
N MET A 1 -7.92 -8.66 -9.65
CA MET A 1 -7.87 -8.36 -8.20
C MET A 1 -8.63 -9.44 -7.42
N HIS A 2 -9.97 -9.47 -7.43
CA HIS A 2 -10.73 -10.51 -6.71
C HIS A 2 -10.39 -11.96 -7.09
N SER A 3 -10.50 -12.34 -8.37
CA SER A 3 -10.25 -13.73 -8.82
C SER A 3 -8.79 -14.18 -8.65
N GLN A 4 -7.87 -13.22 -8.50
CA GLN A 4 -6.45 -13.48 -8.31
C GLN A 4 -6.02 -13.32 -6.84
N HIS A 5 -6.97 -13.12 -5.92
CA HIS A 5 -6.71 -12.93 -4.49
C HIS A 5 -5.71 -11.79 -4.22
N ILE A 6 -5.81 -10.71 -5.00
CA ILE A 6 -4.99 -9.51 -4.79
C ILE A 6 -5.75 -8.58 -3.86
N HIS A 7 -5.23 -8.40 -2.64
CA HIS A 7 -5.86 -7.64 -1.56
C HIS A 7 -5.12 -6.33 -1.22
N ILE A 8 -4.01 -6.04 -1.90
CA ILE A 8 -3.22 -4.82 -1.71
C ILE A 8 -3.09 -4.14 -3.07
N LEU A 9 -3.42 -2.85 -3.13
CA LEU A 9 -3.18 -1.99 -4.28
C LEU A 9 -2.02 -1.05 -3.95
N TRP A 10 -0.86 -1.30 -4.54
CA TRP A 10 0.31 -0.43 -4.43
C TRP A 10 0.23 0.71 -5.44
N ALA A 11 0.46 1.95 -5.01
CA ALA A 11 0.49 3.12 -5.88
C ALA A 11 1.53 4.14 -5.42
N GLU A 12 2.09 4.87 -6.38
CA GLU A 12 2.97 6.00 -6.11
C GLU A 12 2.15 7.29 -5.90
N ASN A 13 2.64 8.20 -5.07
CA ASN A 13 1.91 9.39 -4.62
C ASN A 13 1.71 10.48 -5.70
N TYR A 14 2.32 10.33 -6.89
CA TYR A 14 2.07 11.22 -8.01
C TYR A 14 0.80 10.84 -8.80
N PHE A 15 0.25 9.64 -8.62
CA PHE A 15 -1.06 9.31 -9.16
C PHE A 15 -2.17 10.07 -8.42
N ASP A 16 -3.33 10.24 -9.06
CA ASP A 16 -4.50 10.80 -8.40
C ASP A 16 -4.93 9.89 -7.23
N ILE A 17 -4.66 10.35 -6.01
CA ILE A 17 -4.94 9.63 -4.76
C ILE A 17 -6.43 9.32 -4.60
N ALA A 18 -7.32 10.22 -5.05
CA ALA A 18 -8.76 9.98 -4.96
C ALA A 18 -9.17 8.85 -5.91
N GLN A 19 -8.59 8.82 -7.12
CA GLN A 19 -8.81 7.72 -8.06
C GLN A 19 -8.26 6.39 -7.51
N VAL A 20 -7.05 6.37 -6.96
CA VAL A 20 -6.45 5.17 -6.35
C VAL A 20 -7.35 4.61 -5.26
N LYS A 21 -7.82 5.47 -4.33
CA LYS A 21 -8.72 5.07 -3.25
C LYS A 21 -10.03 4.49 -3.78
N LYS A 22 -10.64 5.14 -4.79
CA LYS A 22 -11.88 4.68 -5.43
C LYS A 22 -11.72 3.30 -6.07
N VAL A 23 -10.59 3.05 -6.72
CA VAL A 23 -10.30 1.73 -7.32
C VAL A 23 -10.10 0.69 -6.23
N ALA A 24 -9.32 0.99 -5.20
CA ALA A 24 -9.06 0.08 -4.07
C ALA A 24 -10.36 -0.34 -3.38
N GLU A 25 -11.24 0.61 -3.10
CA GLU A 25 -12.57 0.37 -2.52
C GLU A 25 -13.42 -0.55 -3.41
N ARG A 26 -13.49 -0.24 -4.71
CA ARG A 26 -14.28 -1.02 -5.67
C ARG A 26 -13.86 -2.48 -5.76
N VAL A 27 -12.57 -2.78 -5.54
CA VAL A 27 -12.02 -4.14 -5.65
C VAL A 27 -11.74 -4.79 -4.29
N GLY A 28 -12.18 -4.16 -3.18
CA GLY A 28 -11.95 -4.67 -1.83
C GLY A 28 -10.47 -4.82 -1.46
N ALA A 29 -9.60 -3.98 -2.00
CA ALA A 29 -8.17 -3.98 -1.71
C ALA A 29 -7.78 -2.84 -0.76
N ARG A 30 -6.73 -3.04 0.04
CA ARG A 30 -6.09 -2.01 0.84
C ARG A 30 -5.15 -1.18 -0.05
N PRO A 31 -5.34 0.14 -0.19
CA PRO A 31 -4.38 0.98 -0.89
C PRO A 31 -3.12 1.21 -0.04
N VAL A 32 -1.95 1.09 -0.65
CA VAL A 32 -0.65 1.51 -0.10
C VAL A 32 -0.10 2.58 -1.03
N ILE A 33 0.04 3.80 -0.52
CA ILE A 33 0.45 4.96 -1.32
C ILE A 33 1.78 5.47 -0.79
N VAL A 34 2.81 5.51 -1.63
CA VAL A 34 4.18 5.85 -1.24
C VAL A 34 4.81 6.90 -2.14
N ALA A 35 5.78 7.67 -1.64
CA ALA A 35 6.59 8.55 -2.48
C ALA A 35 7.73 7.80 -3.20
N LEU A 36 8.26 8.41 -4.28
CA LEU A 36 9.25 7.80 -5.18
C LEU A 36 10.65 8.45 -5.13
N ALA A 37 10.91 9.40 -4.23
CA ALA A 37 12.22 10.04 -4.17
C ALA A 37 12.55 10.61 -2.78
N PRO A 38 13.84 10.62 -2.39
CA PRO A 38 14.29 11.34 -1.20
C PRO A 38 13.75 12.76 -1.13
N GLY A 39 13.28 13.18 0.05
CA GLY A 39 12.64 14.46 0.29
C GLY A 39 11.16 14.54 -0.12
N SER A 40 10.60 13.50 -0.76
CA SER A 40 9.22 13.53 -1.26
C SER A 40 8.16 13.15 -0.22
N GLN A 41 8.57 12.76 0.98
CA GLN A 41 7.70 12.60 2.15
C GLN A 41 8.51 12.72 3.45
N PRO A 42 7.83 12.94 4.60
CA PRO A 42 8.49 12.86 5.90
C PRO A 42 9.28 11.57 6.06
N ASP A 43 10.44 11.67 6.72
CA ASP A 43 11.37 10.57 7.00
C ASP A 43 12.09 9.92 5.80
N MET A 44 11.73 10.23 4.56
CA MET A 44 12.42 9.71 3.36
C MET A 44 13.65 10.56 3.01
N ARG A 45 14.73 10.46 3.78
CA ARG A 45 15.93 11.32 3.61
C ARG A 45 16.93 10.77 2.58
N THR A 46 16.97 9.45 2.46
CA THR A 46 17.88 8.72 1.61
C THR A 46 17.12 7.73 0.74
N PHE A 47 17.82 7.17 -0.24
CA PHE A 47 17.28 6.08 -1.04
C PHE A 47 16.96 4.85 -0.18
N PHE A 48 17.72 4.59 0.88
CA PHE A 48 17.44 3.47 1.81
C PHE A 48 16.19 3.72 2.63
N ASP A 49 15.99 4.96 3.13
CA ASP A 49 14.76 5.30 3.84
C ASP A 49 13.51 5.06 2.98
N MET A 50 13.62 5.27 1.66
CA MET A 50 12.53 4.97 0.73
C MET A 50 12.15 3.48 0.79
N PHE A 51 13.12 2.57 0.67
CA PHE A 51 12.85 1.13 0.78
C PHE A 51 12.37 0.73 2.17
N ASP A 52 12.94 1.29 3.23
CA ASP A 52 12.50 1.01 4.60
C ASP A 52 11.03 1.40 4.80
N ILE A 53 10.61 2.56 4.27
CA ILE A 53 9.23 2.99 4.33
C ILE A 53 8.34 2.09 3.47
N TRP A 54 8.76 1.78 2.25
CA TRP A 54 8.01 0.91 1.35
C TRP A 54 7.73 -0.47 1.96
N ILE A 55 8.75 -1.11 2.51
CA ILE A 55 8.66 -2.41 3.15
C ILE A 55 7.76 -2.33 4.39
N ARG A 56 7.90 -1.27 5.20
CA ARG A 56 7.07 -1.05 6.38
C ARG A 56 5.59 -0.91 6.02
N GLU A 57 5.25 -0.09 5.04
CA GLU A 57 3.86 0.10 4.62
C GLU A 57 3.27 -1.17 4.00
N LEU A 58 4.05 -1.91 3.21
CA LEU A 58 3.61 -3.20 2.68
C LEU A 58 3.35 -4.22 3.79
N LYS A 59 4.25 -4.31 4.77
CA LYS A 59 4.10 -5.18 5.94
C LYS A 59 2.84 -4.82 6.73
N ASN A 60 2.61 -3.54 7.00
CA ASN A 60 1.43 -3.06 7.72
C ASN A 60 0.16 -3.48 6.99
N ALA A 61 0.08 -3.23 5.68
CA ALA A 61 -1.07 -3.61 4.85
C ALA A 61 -1.30 -5.14 4.85
N ALA A 62 -0.23 -5.94 4.80
CA ALA A 62 -0.33 -7.39 4.87
C ALA A 62 -0.87 -7.88 6.22
N LEU A 63 -0.37 -7.34 7.35
CA LEU A 63 -0.82 -7.69 8.69
C LEU A 63 -2.30 -7.33 8.92
N GLU A 64 -2.72 -6.16 8.44
CA GLU A 64 -4.11 -5.72 8.56
C GLU A 64 -5.04 -6.58 7.70
N ASN A 65 -4.61 -6.97 6.50
CA ASN A 65 -5.37 -7.88 5.64
C ASN A 65 -5.49 -9.28 6.24
N GLY A 66 -4.41 -9.80 6.85
CA GLY A 66 -4.43 -11.07 7.59
C GLY A 66 -5.32 -11.02 8.83
N SER A 67 -5.41 -9.86 9.50
CA SER A 67 -6.33 -9.65 10.62
C SER A 67 -7.80 -9.56 10.19
N ARG A 68 -8.06 -9.15 8.95
CA ARG A 68 -9.41 -8.99 8.38
C ARG A 68 -9.98 -10.29 7.79
N HIS A 69 -9.12 -11.26 7.50
CA HIS A 69 -9.48 -12.62 7.08
C HIS A 69 -8.81 -13.62 8.05
N PRO A 70 -9.38 -13.84 9.26
CA PRO A 70 -8.92 -14.94 10.10
C PRO A 70 -8.96 -16.21 9.24
N ALA A 71 -7.88 -16.99 9.27
CA ALA A 71 -7.81 -18.26 8.57
C ALA A 71 -9.09 -19.04 8.88
N SER A 72 -9.90 -19.25 7.83
CA SER A 72 -11.08 -20.11 7.90
C SER A 72 -10.60 -21.45 8.46
N SER A 73 -10.99 -21.71 9.71
CA SER A 73 -10.73 -22.96 10.42
C SER A 73 -11.66 -24.05 9.90
#